data_AF-A0AAU4WWM4-F1
#
_entry.id   AF-A0AAU4WWM4-F1
#
_cell.length_a   1.000
_cell.length_b   1.000
_cell.length_c   1.000
_cell.angle_alpha   90.00
_cell.angle_beta   90.00
_cell.angle_gamma   90.00
#
_symmetry.space_group_name_H-M   'P 1'
#
loop_
_entity.id
_entity.type
_entity.pdbx_description
1 polymer ?
#
loop_
_entity_poly.entity_id
_entity_poly.type
_entity_poly.pdbx_seq_one_letter_code
_entity_poly.pdbx_strand_id
1 'polypeptide(L)'
;MSASSASRGNLNRVVRCAVGQPRSFWHAMHSALRADDYALQRELLVLKQAAGLPEAVSVLRVCDVVVWMRHHTDHQDVGCTWD
;
A
#
# COMPACT_ATOMS: atom_id res chain seq x y z
N MET A 1 27.68 -21.43 5.00
CA MET A 1 27.18 -20.05 4.81
C MET A 1 25.82 -20.16 4.13
N SER A 2 24.75 -20.18 4.92
CA SER A 2 23.39 -20.32 4.40
C SER A 2 22.91 -18.94 3.95
N ALA A 3 22.70 -18.78 2.64
CA ALA A 3 22.08 -17.60 2.08
C ALA A 3 20.66 -17.51 2.64
N SER A 4 20.42 -16.54 3.53
CA SER A 4 19.08 -16.16 3.94
C SER A 4 18.34 -15.72 2.68
N SER A 5 17.34 -16.51 2.28
CA SER A 5 16.30 -16.06 1.39
C SER A 5 15.56 -14.92 2.10
N ALA A 6 16.07 -13.70 1.96
CA ALA A 6 15.35 -12.50 2.31
C ALA A 6 14.08 -12.51 1.45
N SER A 7 13.00 -12.99 2.06
CA SER A 7 11.65 -12.88 1.58
C SER A 7 11.41 -11.41 1.24
N ARG A 8 11.59 -11.01 -0.02
CA ARG A 8 11.11 -9.73 -0.52
C ARG A 8 9.62 -9.72 -0.20
N GLY A 9 9.25 -9.04 0.88
CA GLY A 9 7.90 -9.07 1.42
C GLY A 9 6.93 -8.71 0.30
N ASN A 10 6.04 -9.64 -0.02
CA ASN A 10 5.00 -9.41 -1.01
C ASN A 10 4.23 -8.13 -0.62
N LEU A 11 4.09 -7.19 -1.56
CA LEU A 11 3.40 -5.91 -1.41
C LEU A 11 2.09 -6.04 -0.62
N ASN A 12 1.30 -7.07 -0.91
CA ASN A 12 0.03 -7.35 -0.24
C ASN A 12 0.18 -7.57 1.27
N ARG A 13 1.24 -8.27 1.70
CA ARG A 13 1.47 -8.57 3.12
C ARG A 13 1.80 -7.31 3.91
N VAL A 14 2.65 -6.45 3.35
CA VAL A 14 3.07 -5.18 3.97
C VAL A 14 1.92 -4.17 3.98
N VAL A 15 1.11 -4.13 2.92
CA VAL A 15 0.00 -3.19 2.86
C VAL A 15 -1.13 -3.62 3.80
N ARG A 16 -1.47 -4.91 3.85
CA ARG A 16 -2.35 -5.45 4.90
C ARG A 16 -1.78 -5.25 6.29
N CYS A 17 -0.45 -5.10 6.39
CA CYS A 17 0.21 -4.79 7.61
C CYS A 17 -0.13 -3.36 8.07
N ALA A 18 0.25 -2.35 7.27
CA ALA A 18 0.06 -0.94 7.59
C ALA A 18 -1.37 -0.54 8.02
N VAL A 19 -2.38 -1.31 7.62
CA VAL A 19 -3.82 -1.03 7.79
C VAL A 19 -4.55 -1.96 8.78
N GLY A 20 -3.84 -2.82 9.51
CA GLY A 20 -4.44 -3.64 10.59
C GLY A 20 -5.27 -4.86 10.16
N GLN A 21 -4.95 -5.48 9.01
CA GLN A 21 -5.60 -6.70 8.48
C GLN A 21 -7.16 -6.78 8.53
N PRO A 22 -7.91 -5.83 7.94
CA PRO A 22 -9.36 -6.00 7.81
C PRO A 22 -9.69 -7.25 6.96
N ARG A 23 -10.69 -8.04 7.36
CA ARG A 23 -11.20 -9.20 6.56
C ARG A 23 -11.52 -8.80 5.12
N SER A 24 -11.89 -7.55 4.88
CA SER A 24 -12.18 -6.95 3.58
C SER A 24 -11.30 -5.72 3.30
N PHE A 25 -9.99 -5.87 3.46
CA PHE A 25 -9.00 -4.79 3.27
C PHE A 25 -9.25 -3.95 2.00
N TRP A 26 -9.36 -4.59 0.83
CA TRP A 26 -9.56 -3.88 -0.43
C TRP A 26 -10.86 -3.09 -0.47
N HIS A 27 -11.92 -3.57 0.19
CA HIS A 27 -13.16 -2.81 0.33
C HIS A 27 -12.99 -1.60 1.25
N ALA A 28 -12.28 -1.75 2.38
CA ALA A 28 -12.01 -0.64 3.29
C ALA A 28 -11.17 0.45 2.62
N MET A 29 -10.12 0.07 1.88
CA MET A 29 -9.30 1.02 1.13
C MET A 29 -10.08 1.68 -0.01
N HIS A 30 -10.90 0.91 -0.73
CA HIS A 30 -11.75 1.45 -1.77
C HIS A 30 -12.81 2.42 -1.21
N SER A 31 -13.37 2.16 -0.03
CA SER A 31 -14.25 3.11 0.66
C SER A 31 -13.51 4.37 1.09
N ALA A 32 -12.28 4.25 1.63
CA ALA A 32 -11.47 5.40 2.03
C ALA A 32 -11.14 6.33 0.84
N LEU A 33 -10.91 5.77 -0.35
CA LEU A 33 -10.69 6.55 -1.57
C LEU A 33 -11.91 7.38 -2.00
N ARG A 34 -13.11 7.00 -1.56
CA ARG A 34 -14.37 7.68 -1.89
C ARG A 34 -14.92 8.54 -0.75
N ALA A 35 -14.34 8.42 0.43
CA ALA A 35 -14.66 9.27 1.56
C ALA A 35 -14.27 10.73 1.25
N ASP A 36 -14.83 11.66 2.02
CA ASP A 36 -14.46 13.08 2.02
C ASP A 36 -14.43 13.69 0.62
N ASP A 37 -15.51 13.47 -0.14
CA ASP A 37 -15.65 13.92 -1.53
C ASP A 37 -14.43 13.53 -2.38
N TYR A 38 -13.94 12.30 -2.26
CA TYR A 38 -12.82 11.78 -3.05
C TYR A 38 -11.51 12.57 -2.90
N ALA A 39 -11.31 13.28 -1.78
CA ALA A 39 -10.12 14.11 -1.55
C ALA A 39 -8.81 13.31 -1.73
N LEU A 40 -8.70 12.15 -1.10
CA LEU A 40 -7.54 11.26 -1.23
C LEU A 40 -7.35 10.77 -2.68
N GLN A 41 -8.45 10.41 -3.36
CA GLN A 41 -8.39 9.98 -4.75
C GLN A 41 -7.86 11.10 -5.67
N ARG A 42 -8.25 12.37 -5.44
CA ARG A 42 -7.72 13.52 -6.18
C ARG A 42 -6.23 13.73 -5.95
N GLU A 43 -5.77 13.68 -4.71
CA GLU A 43 -4.34 13.80 -4.40
C GLU A 43 -3.51 12.69 -5.07
N LEU A 44 -4.00 11.45 -5.04
CA LEU A 44 -3.34 10.33 -5.69
C LEU A 44 -3.34 10.44 -7.23
N LEU A 45 -4.35 11.09 -7.83
CA LEU A 45 -4.35 11.40 -9.25
C LEU A 45 -3.29 12.44 -9.60
N VAL A 46 -3.13 13.48 -8.79
CA VAL A 46 -2.05 14.47 -8.95
C VAL A 46 -0.68 13.78 -8.84
N LEU A 47 -0.51 12.89 -7.86
CA LEU A 47 0.71 12.10 -7.70
C LEU A 47 0.97 11.19 -8.91
N LYS A 48 -0.05 10.48 -9.40
CA LYS A 48 0.02 9.64 -10.62
C LYS A 48 0.54 10.44 -11.80
N GLN A 49 -0.01 11.64 -12.02
CA GLN A 49 0.38 12.53 -13.10
C GLN A 49 1.81 13.05 -12.93
N ALA A 50 2.16 13.49 -11.73
CA ALA A 50 3.51 13.99 -11.42
C ALA A 50 4.59 12.92 -11.63
N ALA A 51 4.27 11.66 -11.34
CA ALA A 51 5.14 10.52 -11.57
C ALA A 51 5.16 10.02 -13.03
N GLY A 52 4.37 10.61 -13.93
CA GLY A 52 4.29 10.21 -15.33
C GLY A 52 3.74 8.79 -15.54
N LEU A 53 2.90 8.30 -14.63
CA LEU A 53 2.42 6.93 -14.69
C LEU A 53 1.40 6.72 -15.82
N PRO A 54 1.46 5.59 -16.55
CA PRO A 54 0.51 5.28 -17.60
C PRO A 54 -0.94 5.22 -17.10
N GLU A 55 -1.89 5.45 -18.01
CA GLU A 55 -3.31 5.45 -17.63
C GLU A 55 -3.77 4.10 -17.07
N ALA A 56 -3.20 3.00 -17.58
CA ALA A 56 -3.44 1.63 -17.10
C ALA A 56 -3.11 1.41 -15.61
N VAL A 57 -2.30 2.27 -14.98
CA VAL A 57 -2.04 2.22 -13.55
C VAL A 57 -3.19 2.88 -12.80
N SER A 58 -3.95 2.08 -12.07
CA SER A 58 -5.09 2.58 -11.29
C SER A 58 -4.63 3.39 -10.07
N VAL A 59 -5.46 4.34 -9.64
CA VAL A 59 -5.27 5.11 -8.40
C VAL A 59 -5.16 4.19 -7.18
N LEU A 60 -5.90 3.08 -7.18
CA LEU A 60 -5.81 2.06 -6.14
C LEU A 60 -4.40 1.46 -6.04
N ARG A 61 -3.73 1.22 -7.18
CA ARG A 61 -2.34 0.72 -7.19
C ARG A 61 -1.34 1.76 -6.72
N VAL A 62 -1.56 3.04 -7.05
CA VAL A 62 -0.74 4.14 -6.52
C VAL A 62 -0.88 4.20 -5.00
N CYS A 63 -2.10 4.13 -4.47
CA CYS A 63 -2.37 4.08 -3.04
C CYS A 63 -1.63 2.91 -2.35
N ASP A 64 -1.76 1.70 -2.91
CA ASP A 64 -1.10 0.48 -2.43
C ASP A 64 0.43 0.66 -2.31
N VAL A 65 1.07 1.26 -3.32
CA VAL A 65 2.52 1.54 -3.31
C VAL A 65 2.90 2.63 -2.30
N VAL A 66 2.12 3.71 -2.18
CA VAL A 66 2.38 4.77 -1.20
C VAL A 66 2.31 4.22 0.24
N VAL A 67 1.30 3.40 0.52
CA VAL A 67 1.17 2.73 1.83
C VAL A 67 2.34 1.78 2.08
N TRP A 68 2.77 1.04 1.05
CA TRP A 68 3.96 0.20 1.14
C TRP A 68 5.22 1.00 1.42
N MET A 69 5.48 2.08 0.68
CA MET A 69 6.68 2.90 0.88
C MET A 69 6.77 3.44 2.30
N ARG A 70 5.64 3.84 2.89
CA ARG A 70 5.60 4.32 4.27
C ARG A 70 5.90 3.25 5.32
N HIS A 71 5.59 1.98 5.04
CA HIS A 71 5.56 0.94 6.07
C HIS A 71 6.54 -0.22 5.84
N HIS A 72 7.12 -0.34 4.65
CA HIS A 72 7.99 -1.47 4.31
C HIS A 72 9.29 -1.51 5.12
N THR A 73 9.79 -0.37 5.58
CA THR A 73 10.97 -0.27 6.46
C THR A 73 10.67 -0.86 7.83
N ASP A 74 9.54 -0.49 8.44
CA ASP A 74 9.08 -1.07 9.70
C ASP A 74 8.91 -2.60 9.57
N HIS A 75 8.49 -3.04 8.39
CA HIS A 75 8.28 -4.44 8.07
C HIS A 75 9.58 -5.26 7.89
N GLN A 76 10.69 -4.60 7.56
CA GLN A 76 12.01 -5.21 7.40
C GLN A 76 12.76 -5.33 8.73
N ASP A 77 12.54 -4.39 9.66
CA ASP A 77 13.33 -4.28 10.89
C ASP A 77 12.83 -5.16 12.05
N VAL A 78 11.51 -5.34 12.19
CA VAL A 78 10.92 -6.02 13.37
C VAL A 78 10.17 -7.32 13.07
N GLY A 79 9.94 -7.65 11.79
CA GLY A 79 9.17 -8.82 11.41
C GLY A 79 7.76 -8.78 12.00
N CYS A 80 6.81 -8.16 11.29
CA CYS A 80 5.49 -7.84 11.84
C CYS A 80 4.78 -9.05 12.48
N THR A 81 4.71 -9.01 13.81
CA THR A 81 3.82 -9.82 14.64
C THR A 81 2.52 -9.07 14.78
N TRP A 82 1.47 -9.67 14.27
CA TRP A 82 0.11 -9.18 14.39
C TRP A 82 -0.60 -10.06 15.40
N ASP A 83 -0.81 -9.51 16.59
CA ASP A 83 -1.83 -9.98 17.53
C ASP A 83 -3.11 -9.17 17.33
#